data_AF-A0A7X7L6R7-F1
#
_entry.id   AF-A0A7X7L6R7-F1
#
_cell.length_a   1.000
_cell.length_b   1.000
_cell.length_c   1.000
_cell.angle_alpha   90.00
_cell.angle_beta   90.00
_cell.angle_gamma   90.00
#
_symmetry.space_group_name_H-M   'P 1'
#
loop_
_entity.id
_entity.type
_entity.pdbx_description
1 polymer ?
#
loop_
_entity_poly.entity_id
_entity_poly.type
_entity_poly.pdbx_seq_one_letter_code
_entity_poly.pdbx_strand_id
1 'polypeptide(L)'
;MVKKCLNGWWDFYPIYNDDFSMPQEGWLKNAYLVPSVWRKSLECVKRENEEFFRDANEEDLKNIEKLNFLYDEYNYPNEWTRTKNAWVKTDFFINTVDEDTQYLILLEAVMPYSKIYING
;
A
#
# COMPACT_ATOMS: atom_id res chain seq x y z
N MET A 1 7.55 -9.15 27.79
CA MET A 1 7.18 -8.14 26.75
C MET A 1 5.93 -8.64 26.04
N VAL A 2 4.83 -7.90 26.13
CA VAL A 2 3.59 -8.23 25.41
C VAL A 2 3.67 -7.61 24.01
N LYS A 3 3.41 -8.41 22.98
CA LYS A 3 3.37 -7.93 21.58
C LYS A 3 1.94 -7.97 21.08
N LYS A 4 1.46 -6.86 20.52
CA LYS A 4 0.18 -6.80 19.80
C LYS A 4 0.47 -6.57 18.33
N CYS A 5 0.00 -7.48 17.49
CA CYS A 5 0.13 -7.35 16.04
C CYS A 5 -0.85 -6.29 15.52
N LEU A 6 -0.38 -5.42 14.64
CA LEU A 6 -1.20 -4.41 13.95
C LEU A 6 -1.43 -4.77 12.47
N ASN A 7 -1.03 -5.97 12.03
CA ASN A 7 -1.27 -6.46 10.68
C ASN A 7 -2.76 -6.62 10.39
N GLY A 8 -3.11 -6.59 9.11
CA GLY A 8 -4.49 -6.67 8.64
C GLY A 8 -4.79 -5.60 7.60
N TRP A 9 -6.07 -5.33 7.38
CA TRP A 9 -6.52 -4.34 6.42
C TRP A 9 -6.47 -2.93 7.01
N TRP A 10 -5.75 -2.06 6.34
CA TRP A 10 -5.54 -0.66 6.68
C TRP A 10 -6.23 0.23 5.64
N ASP A 11 -6.53 1.46 6.04
CA ASP A 11 -6.98 2.50 5.11
C ASP A 11 -5.83 2.88 4.17
N PHE A 12 -6.16 3.19 2.91
CA PHE A 12 -5.19 3.49 1.86
C PHE A 12 -5.55 4.77 1.11
N TYR A 13 -4.53 5.53 0.72
CA TYR A 13 -4.68 6.67 -0.17
C TYR A 13 -3.51 6.72 -1.16
N PRO A 14 -3.73 6.29 -2.42
CA PRO A 14 -2.70 6.36 -3.47
C PRO A 14 -2.48 7.81 -3.93
N ILE A 15 -1.22 8.22 -4.07
CA ILE A 15 -0.86 9.58 -4.50
C ILE A 15 -0.48 9.57 -5.99
N TYR A 16 -1.32 10.18 -6.84
CA TYR A 16 -1.13 10.24 -8.29
C TYR A 16 -0.46 11.53 -8.79
N ASN A 17 -0.43 12.57 -7.95
CA ASN A 17 0.14 13.88 -8.23
C ASN A 17 1.31 14.16 -7.27
N ASP A 18 2.02 15.27 -7.46
CA ASP A 18 3.12 15.66 -6.57
C ASP A 18 2.66 16.38 -5.29
N ASP A 19 1.44 16.08 -4.80
CA ASP A 19 0.93 16.57 -3.52
C ASP A 19 1.06 15.48 -2.45
N PHE A 20 1.95 15.72 -1.49
CA PHE A 20 2.26 14.80 -0.40
C PHE A 20 1.64 15.23 0.94
N SER A 21 0.72 16.19 0.93
CA SER A 21 -0.02 16.58 2.13
C SER A 21 -0.89 15.43 2.65
N MET A 22 -1.19 15.43 3.96
CA MET A 22 -2.04 14.39 4.54
C MET A 22 -3.49 14.58 4.08
N PRO A 23 -4.09 13.59 3.39
CA PRO A 23 -5.44 13.71 2.85
C PRO A 23 -6.48 13.77 3.96
N GLN A 24 -7.36 14.77 3.88
CA GLN A 24 -8.49 14.91 4.82
C GLN A 24 -9.67 13.99 4.45
N GLU A 25 -9.80 13.67 3.16
CA GLU A 25 -10.87 12.86 2.60
C GLU A 25 -10.35 11.93 1.48
N GLY A 26 -11.21 11.08 0.94
CA GLY A 26 -10.87 10.18 -0.17
C GLY A 26 -10.11 8.90 0.22
N TRP A 27 -10.00 8.61 1.52
CA TRP A 27 -9.41 7.36 2.00
C TRP A 27 -10.22 6.14 1.57
N LEU A 28 -9.53 5.15 1.00
CA LEU A 28 -10.08 3.84 0.68
C LEU A 28 -10.05 2.98 1.94
N LYS A 29 -11.22 2.69 2.49
CA LYS A 29 -11.35 2.01 3.78
C LYS A 29 -10.93 0.54 3.69
N ASN A 30 -10.08 0.10 4.62
CA ASN A 30 -9.61 -1.30 4.71
C ASN A 30 -9.13 -1.87 3.36
N ALA A 31 -8.44 -1.05 2.56
CA ALA A 31 -8.14 -1.36 1.17
C ALA A 31 -6.70 -1.85 0.94
N TYR A 32 -5.81 -1.68 1.93
CA TYR A 32 -4.41 -2.10 1.85
C TYR A 32 -4.10 -3.13 2.94
N LEU A 33 -3.53 -4.27 2.56
CA LEU A 33 -3.21 -5.35 3.49
C LEU A 33 -1.79 -5.14 4.02
N VAL A 34 -1.60 -5.29 5.33
CA VAL A 34 -0.28 -5.29 5.96
C VAL A 34 0.01 -6.69 6.49
N PRO A 35 1.12 -7.34 6.10
CA PRO A 35 2.11 -6.89 5.11
C PRO A 35 1.66 -7.16 3.66
N SER A 36 1.95 -6.25 2.75
CA SER A 36 1.86 -6.44 1.28
C SER A 36 2.63 -5.32 0.56
N VAL A 37 2.59 -5.32 -0.77
CA VAL A 37 3.01 -4.19 -1.61
C VAL A 37 1.87 -3.89 -2.59
N TRP A 38 1.47 -2.62 -2.69
CA TRP A 38 0.34 -2.24 -3.54
C TRP A 38 0.69 -2.17 -5.04
N ARG A 39 1.97 -2.00 -5.35
CA ARG A 39 2.49 -1.90 -6.71
C ARG A 39 2.73 -3.30 -7.26
N LYS A 40 2.17 -3.59 -8.43
CA LYS A 40 2.42 -4.84 -9.16
C LYS A 40 3.70 -4.72 -9.99
N SER A 41 4.36 -5.86 -10.25
CA SER A 41 5.58 -5.88 -11.08
C SER A 41 5.25 -5.58 -12.54
N LEU A 42 5.97 -4.64 -13.14
CA LEU A 42 5.83 -4.29 -14.56
C LEU A 42 6.65 -5.20 -15.48
N GLU A 43 7.44 -6.14 -14.94
CA GLU A 43 8.30 -7.06 -15.70
C GLU A 43 7.55 -8.32 -16.17
N CYS A 44 6.34 -8.55 -15.67
CA CYS A 44 5.56 -9.75 -15.96
C CYS A 44 4.09 -9.38 -16.20
N VAL A 45 3.86 -8.60 -17.26
CA VAL A 45 2.51 -8.19 -17.70
C VAL A 45 2.15 -8.82 -19.03
N LYS A 46 0.85 -8.91 -19.32
CA LYS A 46 0.34 -9.23 -20.64
C LYS A 46 -0.99 -8.56 -20.92
N ARG A 47 -1.26 -8.28 -22.19
CA ARG A 47 -2.58 -7.88 -22.69
C ARG A 47 -3.49 -9.11 -22.81
N GLU A 48 -4.80 -8.89 -22.92
CA GLU A 48 -5.79 -9.99 -22.99
C GLU A 48 -5.52 -10.99 -24.13
N ASN A 49 -5.08 -10.49 -25.29
CA ASN A 49 -4.81 -11.31 -26.48
C ASN A 49 -3.36 -11.81 -26.59
N GLU A 50 -2.53 -11.61 -25.56
CA GLU A 50 -1.14 -12.07 -25.56
C GLU A 50 -1.02 -13.45 -24.87
N GLU A 51 -0.26 -14.33 -25.50
CA GLU A 51 0.00 -15.68 -24.98
C GLU A 51 1.07 -15.67 -23.86
N PHE A 52 2.09 -14.83 -24.02
CA PHE A 52 3.26 -14.77 -23.13
C PHE A 52 3.31 -13.47 -22.33
N PHE A 53 3.84 -13.57 -21.10
CA PHE A 53 4.17 -12.40 -20.28
C PHE A 53 5.47 -11.74 -20.73
N ARG A 54 5.55 -10.42 -20.55
CA ARG A 54 6.68 -9.58 -20.94
C ARG A 54 6.76 -8.34 -20.06
N ASP A 55 7.82 -7.57 -20.25
CA ASP A 55 7.95 -6.24 -19.66
C ASP A 55 6.91 -5.28 -20.23
N ALA A 56 6.38 -4.42 -19.37
CA ALA A 56 5.46 -3.34 -19.73
C ALA A 56 6.19 -2.27 -20.53
N ASN A 57 5.56 -1.80 -21.61
CA ASN A 57 6.00 -0.65 -22.38
C ASN A 57 5.15 0.60 -22.06
N GLU A 58 5.47 1.74 -22.67
CA GLU A 58 4.76 3.00 -22.42
C GLU A 58 3.26 2.94 -22.74
N GLU A 59 2.84 2.17 -23.75
CA GLU A 59 1.44 2.02 -24.12
C GLU A 59 0.67 1.20 -23.07
N ASP A 60 1.33 0.18 -22.50
CA ASP A 60 0.78 -0.61 -21.40
C ASP A 60 0.54 0.27 -20.17
N LEU A 61 1.48 1.16 -19.85
CA LEU A 61 1.31 2.09 -18.73
C LEU A 61 0.11 3.01 -18.92
N LYS A 62 -0.20 3.44 -20.15
CA LYS A 62 -1.39 4.24 -20.47
C LYS A 62 -2.70 3.45 -20.32
N ASN A 63 -2.65 2.13 -20.48
CA ASN A 63 -3.80 1.22 -20.42
C ASN A 63 -3.71 0.19 -19.28
N ILE A 64 -3.04 0.56 -18.18
CA ILE A 64 -2.66 -0.37 -17.10
C ILE A 64 -3.84 -1.18 -16.53
N GLU A 65 -5.03 -0.57 -16.51
CA GLU A 65 -6.29 -1.20 -16.06
C GLU A 65 -6.62 -2.49 -16.80
N LYS A 66 -6.21 -2.60 -18.07
CA LYS A 66 -6.51 -3.73 -18.95
C LYS A 66 -5.40 -4.78 -18.98
N LEU A 67 -4.32 -4.57 -18.22
CA LEU A 67 -3.22 -5.51 -18.17
C LEU A 67 -3.52 -6.63 -17.18
N ASN A 68 -3.10 -7.83 -17.54
CA ASN A 68 -3.00 -8.96 -16.64
C ASN A 68 -1.59 -9.01 -16.08
N PHE A 69 -1.48 -9.06 -14.75
CA PHE A 69 -0.22 -9.21 -14.05
C PHE A 69 -0.02 -10.68 -13.66
N LEU A 70 1.18 -11.21 -13.84
CA LEU A 70 1.49 -12.59 -13.43
C LEU A 70 1.40 -12.74 -11.90
N TYR A 71 1.88 -11.72 -11.18
CA TYR A 71 1.88 -11.66 -9.73
C TYR A 71 0.82 -10.68 -9.25
N ASP A 72 -0.36 -11.21 -8.92
CA ASP A 72 -1.49 -10.42 -8.42
C ASP A 72 -2.13 -11.10 -7.20
N GLU A 73 -1.38 -11.16 -6.10
CA GLU A 73 -1.76 -11.89 -4.89
C GLU A 73 -2.93 -11.25 -4.13
N TYR A 74 -3.12 -9.94 -4.28
CA TYR A 74 -4.07 -9.15 -3.47
C TYR A 74 -5.20 -8.51 -4.29
N ASN A 75 -5.18 -8.67 -5.61
CA ASN A 75 -6.19 -8.12 -6.53
C ASN A 75 -6.40 -6.61 -6.33
N TYR A 76 -5.32 -5.88 -6.09
CA TYR A 76 -5.39 -4.42 -5.99
C TYR A 76 -5.74 -3.81 -7.36
N PRO A 77 -6.41 -2.65 -7.38
CA PRO A 77 -6.63 -1.92 -8.62
C PRO A 77 -5.32 -1.67 -9.36
N ASN A 78 -5.30 -1.95 -10.66
CA ASN A 78 -4.08 -1.92 -11.46
C ASN A 78 -3.47 -0.50 -11.51
N GLU A 79 -4.31 0.53 -11.50
CA GLU A 79 -3.91 1.92 -11.51
C GLU A 79 -3.05 2.33 -10.31
N TRP A 80 -3.18 1.65 -9.16
CA TRP A 80 -2.34 1.93 -8.00
C TRP A 80 -0.85 1.69 -8.30
N THR A 81 -0.52 0.83 -9.26
CA THR A 81 0.86 0.59 -9.70
C THR A 81 1.52 1.83 -10.31
N ARG A 82 0.72 2.79 -10.79
CA ARG A 82 1.21 4.08 -11.31
C ARG A 82 1.74 5.00 -10.22
N THR A 83 1.32 4.82 -8.97
CA THR A 83 1.76 5.68 -7.87
C THR A 83 3.14 5.27 -7.37
N LYS A 84 3.92 6.28 -6.96
CA LYS A 84 5.20 6.08 -6.28
C LYS A 84 5.06 6.25 -4.77
N ASN A 85 4.03 6.96 -4.33
CA ASN A 85 3.79 7.34 -2.96
C ASN A 85 2.34 7.01 -2.60
N ALA A 86 2.10 6.76 -1.31
CA ALA A 86 0.77 6.55 -0.77
C ALA A 86 0.78 6.90 0.73
N TRP A 87 -0.40 7.22 1.25
CA TRP A 87 -0.64 7.18 2.68
C TRP A 87 -1.31 5.87 3.06
N VAL A 88 -0.92 5.33 4.21
CA VAL A 88 -1.57 4.19 4.87
C VAL A 88 -1.95 4.60 6.28
N LYS A 89 -3.08 4.10 6.79
CA LYS A 89 -3.53 4.43 8.14
C LYS A 89 -4.23 3.25 8.78
N THR A 90 -3.98 3.07 10.07
CA THR A 90 -4.77 2.19 10.93
C THR A 90 -4.98 2.87 12.27
N ASP A 91 -6.00 2.43 12.98
CA ASP A 91 -6.33 2.90 14.32
C ASP A 91 -6.25 1.70 15.28
N PHE A 92 -5.71 1.94 16.47
CA PHE A 92 -5.69 0.94 17.52
C PHE A 92 -5.90 1.61 18.89
N PHE A 93 -6.45 0.83 19.81
CA PHE A 93 -6.78 1.30 21.15
C PHE A 93 -5.92 0.60 22.20
N ILE A 94 -5.47 1.40 23.18
CA ILE A 94 -4.86 0.96 24.43
C ILE A 94 -5.86 1.30 25.53
N ASN A 95 -6.42 0.28 26.19
CA ASN A 95 -7.49 0.47 27.18
C ASN A 95 -7.01 1.16 28.45
N THR A 96 -5.78 0.86 28.86
CA THR A 96 -5.15 1.43 30.06
C THR A 96 -3.70 1.76 29.71
N VAL A 97 -3.30 3.01 29.94
CA VAL A 97 -1.91 3.43 29.84
C VAL A 97 -1.27 3.28 31.21
N ASP A 98 -0.14 2.61 31.26
CA ASP A 98 0.70 2.45 32.42
C ASP A 98 1.92 3.36 32.29
N GLU A 99 2.08 4.29 33.22
CA GLU A 99 3.14 5.32 33.20
C GLU A 99 4.54 4.72 33.38
N ASP A 100 4.64 3.54 34.01
CA ASP A 100 5.91 2.85 34.23
C ASP A 100 6.30 1.95 33.04
N THR A 101 5.45 1.88 32.00
CA THR A 101 5.65 1.03 30.83
C THR A 101 6.09 1.84 29.60
N GLN A 102 7.17 1.38 28.96
CA GLN A 102 7.58 1.91 27.65
C GLN A 102 6.78 1.24 26.52
N TYR A 103 6.08 2.04 25.72
CA TYR A 103 5.37 1.59 24.53
C TYR A 103 6.23 1.79 23.28
N LEU A 104 6.23 0.80 22.39
CA LEU A 104 7.02 0.80 21.16
C LEU A 104 6.14 0.39 19.97
N ILE A 105 6.25 1.11 18.86
CA ILE A 105 5.77 0.66 17.56
C ILE A 105 6.96 0.07 16.81
N LEU A 106 6.85 -1.20 16.45
CA LEU A 106 7.87 -1.91 15.67
C LEU A 106 7.38 -2.10 14.25
N LEU A 107 8.14 -1.59 13.28
CA LEU A 107 7.96 -1.89 11.86
C LEU A 107 9.05 -2.86 11.44
N GLU A 108 8.68 -4.12 11.17
CA GLU A 108 9.65 -5.15 10.77
C GLU A 108 10.23 -4.87 9.38
N ALA A 109 9.40 -4.36 8.47
CA ALA A 109 9.81 -3.88 7.15
C ALA A 109 8.86 -2.77 6.69
N VAL A 110 9.40 -1.78 5.99
CA VAL A 110 8.63 -0.71 5.37
C VAL A 110 9.32 -0.30 4.06
N MET A 111 8.55 0.19 3.10
CA MET A 111 9.10 0.75 1.86
C MET A 111 10.12 1.87 2.17
N PRO A 112 11.19 2.01 1.36
CA PRO A 112 12.18 3.08 1.53
C PRO A 112 11.53 4.49 1.55
N TYR A 113 12.16 5.44 2.23
CA TYR A 113 11.73 6.85 2.32
C TYR A 113 10.36 7.08 2.98
N SER A 114 10.04 6.27 3.99
CA SER A 114 8.79 6.40 4.75
C SER A 114 8.86 7.43 5.87
N LYS A 115 7.71 8.05 6.17
CA LYS A 115 7.49 8.91 7.35
C LYS A 115 6.36 8.33 8.19
N ILE A 116 6.48 8.41 9.51
CA ILE A 116 5.50 7.86 10.46
C ILE A 116 4.94 9.01 11.29
N TYR A 117 3.63 9.00 11.48
CA TYR A 117 2.89 9.97 12.27
C TYR A 117 2.00 9.21 13.24
N ILE A 118 1.90 9.66 14.49
CA ILE A 118 1.06 9.05 15.52
C ILE A 118 0.29 10.18 16.20
N ASN A 119 -1.03 10.17 16.09
CA ASN A 119 -1.94 11.18 16.64
C ASN A 119 -1.77 12.61 16.08
N GLY A 120 -1.34 12.73 14.82
CA GLY A 120 -1.10 14.02 14.15
C GLY A 120 0.25 14.62 14.50
#